data_AF-A0A3D5MMI3-F1
#
_entry.id   AF-A0A3D5MMI3-F1
#
_cell.length_a   1.000
_cell.length_b   1.000
_cell.length_c   1.000
_cell.angle_alpha   90.00
_cell.angle_beta   90.00
_cell.angle_gamma   90.00
#
_symmetry.space_group_name_H-M   'P 1'
#
loop_
_entity.id
_entity.type
_entity.pdbx_description
1 polymer ?
#
loop_
_entity_poly.entity_id
_entity_poly.type
_entity_poly.pdbx_seq_one_letter_code
_entity_poly.pdbx_strand_id
1 'polypeptide(L)' 'MTSAFVNRLKVFRAERDWTQADLAERLGVSRQTIQALEKGR' A
#
# COMPACT_ATOMS: atom_id res chain seq x y z
N MET A 1 10.38 -18.12 15.48
CA MET A 1 9.10 -17.43 15.16
C MET A 1 9.43 -16.34 14.18
N THR A 2 9.18 -16.56 12.89
CA THR A 2 9.55 -15.60 11.83
C THR A 2 8.70 -14.34 11.99
N SER A 3 9.37 -13.20 12.18
CA SER A 3 8.74 -11.89 12.08
C SER A 3 8.23 -11.74 10.65
N ALA A 4 6.92 -11.84 10.45
CA ALA A 4 6.31 -11.47 9.17
C ALA A 4 6.57 -9.98 8.98
N PHE A 5 7.30 -9.61 7.93
CA PHE A 5 7.54 -8.22 7.57
C PHE A 5 6.18 -7.59 7.22
N VAL A 6 5.58 -6.89 8.17
CA VAL A 6 4.29 -6.23 7.97
C VAL A 6 4.53 -5.01 7.10
N ASN A 7 3.97 -5.02 5.88
CA ASN A 7 4.05 -3.86 5.00
C ASN A 7 3.35 -2.65 5.66
N ARG A 8 4.13 -1.59 5.96
CA ARG A 8 3.64 -0.36 6.58
C ARG A 8 2.94 0.60 5.61
N LEU A 9 2.94 0.32 4.31
CA LEU A 9 2.30 1.14 3.29
C LEU A 9 0.82 1.37 3.58
N LYS A 10 0.10 0.33 4.00
CA LYS A 10 -1.31 0.43 4.39
C LYS A 10 -1.52 1.38 5.58
N VAL A 11 -0.59 1.38 6.54
CA VAL A 11 -0.63 2.26 7.72
C VAL A 11 -0.44 3.71 7.29
N PHE A 12 0.63 4.00 6.55
CA PHE A 12 0.92 5.38 6.08
C PHE A 12 -0.17 5.96 5.19
N ARG A 13 -0.84 5.10 4.42
CA ARG A 13 -1.98 5.49 3.59
C ARG A 13 -3.21 5.82 4.43
N ALA A 14 -3.51 5.02 5.46
CA ALA A 14 -4.61 5.29 6.39
C ALA A 14 -4.37 6.57 7.21
N GLU A 15 -3.13 6.84 7.64
CA GLU A 15 -2.76 8.09 8.32
C GLU A 15 -3.02 9.36 7.48
N ARG A 16 -3.20 9.22 6.17
CA ARG A 16 -3.45 10.31 5.23
C ARG A 16 -4.87 10.28 4.66
N ASP A 17 -5.73 9.41 5.15
CA ASP A 17 -7.08 9.15 4.61
C ASP A 17 -7.09 8.87 3.10
N TRP A 18 -6.03 8.24 2.59
CA TRP A 18 -5.95 7.89 1.17
C TRP A 18 -6.56 6.51 0.92
N THR A 19 -7.25 6.35 -0.20
CA THR A 19 -7.57 5.05 -0.78
C THR A 19 -6.38 4.51 -1.56
N GLN A 20 -6.41 3.21 -1.93
CA GLN A 20 -5.38 2.64 -2.81
C GLN A 20 -5.32 3.35 -4.18
N ALA A 21 -6.47 3.86 -4.64
CA ALA A 21 -6.56 4.61 -5.90
C ALA A 21 -5.86 5.97 -5.78
N ASP A 22 -6.09 6.69 -4.67
CA ASP A 22 -5.46 8.00 -4.44
C ASP A 22 -3.93 7.89 -4.40
N LEU A 23 -3.41 6.85 -3.75
CA LEU A 23 -1.97 6.59 -3.71
C LEU A 23 -1.43 6.19 -5.10
N ALA A 24 -2.18 5.39 -5.84
CA ALA A 24 -1.82 4.97 -7.20
C ALA A 24 -1.73 6.15 -8.16
N GLU A 25 -2.71 7.06 -8.11
CA GLU A 25 -2.72 8.30 -8.89
C GLU A 25 -1.50 9.17 -8.57
N ARG A 26 -1.22 9.39 -7.28
CA ARG A 26 -0.06 10.18 -6.83
C ARG A 26 1.29 9.60 -7.26
N LEU A 27 1.39 8.28 -7.36
CA LEU A 27 2.62 7.58 -7.75
C LEU A 27 2.69 7.28 -9.26
N GLY A 28 1.65 7.63 -10.03
CA GLY A 28 1.59 7.33 -11.47
C GLY A 28 1.61 5.83 -11.78
N VAL A 29 1.05 5.00 -10.89
CA VAL A 29 0.98 3.55 -11.05
C VAL A 29 -0.47 3.07 -11.02
N SER A 30 -0.69 1.80 -11.33
CA SER A 30 -2.03 1.20 -11.22
C SER A 30 -2.41 0.95 -9.74
N ARG A 31 -3.71 0.97 -9.44
CA ARG A 31 -4.22 0.52 -8.13
C ARG A 31 -3.79 -0.92 -7.82
N GLN A 32 -3.69 -1.78 -8.84
CA GLN A 32 -3.25 -3.17 -8.72
C GLN A 32 -1.81 -3.26 -8.23
N THR A 33 -0.93 -2.35 -8.66
CA THR A 33 0.44 -2.22 -8.16
C THR A 33 0.44 -1.96 -6.65
N ILE A 34 -0.37 -1.01 -6.18
CA ILE A 34 -0.50 -0.71 -4.74
C ILE A 34 -1.06 -1.92 -3.97
N GLN A 35 -2.07 -2.59 -4.53
CA GLN A 35 -2.65 -3.78 -3.91
C GLN A 35 -1.64 -4.93 -3.75
N ALA A 36 -0.78 -5.17 -4.77
CA ALA A 36 0.25 -6.20 -4.74
C ALA A 36 1.28 -5.91 -3.64
N LEU A 37 1.78 -4.67 -3.61
CA LEU A 37 2.69 -4.19 -2.58
C LEU A 37 2.10 -4.39 -1.18
N GLU A 38 0.87 -3.92 -0.92
CA GLU A 38 0.22 -4.07 0.40
C GLU A 38 0.00 -5.54 0.80
N LYS A 39 -0.10 -6.47 -0.16
CA LYS A 39 -0.24 -7.92 0.11
C LYS A 39 1.11 -8.66 0.19
N GLY A 40 2.23 -7.97 -0.04
CA GLY A 40 3.56 -8.58 -0.03
C GLY A 40 3.80 -9.56 -1.18
N ARG A 41 3.19 -9.31 -2.35
CA ARG A 41 3.42 -10.06 -3.60
C ARG A 41 4.05 -9.18 -4.66
#